data_AF-A0A4U9HUL2-F1
#
_entry.id   AF-A0A4U9HUL2-F1
#
_cell.length_a   1.000
_cell.length_b   1.000
_cell.length_c   1.000
_cell.angle_alpha   90.00
_cell.angle_beta   90.00
_cell.angle_gamma   90.00
#
_symmetry.space_group_name_H-M   'P 1'
#
loop_
_entity.id
_entity.type
_entity.pdbx_description
1 polymer ?
#
loop_
_entity_poly.entity_id
_entity_poly.type
_entity_poly.pdbx_seq_one_letter_code
_entity_poly.pdbx_strand_id
1 'polypeptide(L)'
;MLAVFMATWLTQGMALFPQVSQRTMYATLPLIGIYTVALSVLTNSIAMRLRFKSRELERIAMMDPLLDIANRRLLEKRIDHELHKLRQTCSDSALMFIDIDNFKEVNDRYGHKVGDMLLVTVSQSLHIATRPERYPGPAGRR
;
A
#
# COMPACT_ATOMS: atom_id res chain seq x y z
N MET A 1 -37.72 -3.13 -8.19
CA MET A 1 -37.40 -3.64 -9.54
C MET A 1 -37.88 -5.07 -9.77
N LEU A 2 -37.55 -6.04 -8.91
CA LEU A 2 -38.03 -7.43 -9.03
C LEU A 2 -39.56 -7.57 -9.09
N ALA A 3 -40.30 -6.84 -8.24
CA ALA A 3 -41.77 -6.86 -8.26
C ALA A 3 -42.36 -6.31 -9.56
N VAL A 4 -41.77 -5.24 -10.11
CA VAL A 4 -42.20 -4.64 -11.39
C VAL A 4 -41.92 -5.60 -12.54
N PHE A 5 -40.74 -6.23 -12.55
CA PHE A 5 -40.36 -7.25 -13.53
C PHE A 5 -41.32 -8.44 -13.53
N MET A 6 -41.64 -8.96 -12.34
CA MET A 6 -42.60 -10.07 -12.17
C MET A 6 -44.00 -9.70 -12.65
N ALA A 7 -44.48 -8.49 -12.29
CA ALA A 7 -45.77 -7.99 -12.74
C ALA A 7 -45.83 -7.86 -14.27
N THR A 8 -44.80 -7.27 -14.89
CA THR A 8 -44.72 -7.15 -16.36
C THR A 8 -44.66 -8.53 -17.04
N TRP A 9 -43.88 -9.46 -16.49
CA TRP A 9 -43.72 -10.82 -17.01
C TRP A 9 -45.04 -11.58 -17.03
N LEU A 10 -45.81 -11.47 -15.93
CA LEU A 10 -47.13 -12.08 -15.80
C LEU A 10 -48.13 -11.44 -16.76
N THR A 11 -48.15 -10.11 -16.87
CA THR A 11 -49.10 -9.40 -17.76
C THR A 11 -48.87 -9.67 -19.25
N GLN A 12 -47.64 -9.97 -19.66
CA GLN A 12 -47.29 -10.27 -21.05
C GLN A 12 -47.50 -11.75 -21.43
N GLY A 13 -47.92 -12.60 -20.49
CA GLY A 13 -48.20 -14.01 -20.77
C GLY A 13 -46.98 -14.80 -21.26
N MET A 14 -45.77 -14.42 -20.84
CA MET A 14 -44.55 -15.13 -21.23
C MET A 14 -44.51 -16.51 -20.58
N ALA A 15 -44.78 -17.54 -21.38
CA ALA A 15 -44.68 -18.92 -20.95
C ALA A 15 -43.24 -19.25 -20.54
N LEU A 16 -43.07 -19.79 -19.32
CA LEU A 16 -41.82 -20.39 -18.90
C LEU A 16 -41.65 -21.69 -19.68
N PHE A 17 -40.73 -21.70 -20.64
CA PHE A 17 -40.33 -22.90 -21.34
C PHE A 17 -39.11 -23.49 -20.60
N PRO A 18 -39.30 -24.48 -19.70
CA PRO A 18 -38.19 -25.08 -18.95
C PRO A 18 -37.22 -25.89 -19.84
N GLN A 19 -37.58 -26.11 -21.11
CA GLN A 19 -36.79 -26.85 -22.06
C GLN A 19 -35.98 -25.89 -22.94
N VAL A 20 -34.69 -25.80 -22.67
CA VAL A 20 -33.74 -25.07 -23.51
C VAL A 20 -33.42 -25.96 -24.71
N SER A 21 -33.85 -25.54 -25.91
CA SER A 21 -33.51 -26.24 -27.16
C SER A 21 -31.99 -26.26 -27.38
N GLN A 22 -31.45 -27.34 -27.96
CA GLN A 22 -30.02 -27.45 -28.33
C GLN A 22 -29.54 -26.24 -29.16
N ARG A 23 -30.40 -25.69 -30.02
CA ARG A 23 -30.08 -24.51 -30.83
C ARG A 23 -29.86 -23.25 -29.97
N THR A 24 -30.67 -23.05 -28.94
CA THR A 24 -30.54 -21.92 -27.99
C THR A 24 -29.29 -22.06 -27.12
N MET A 25 -28.96 -23.30 -26.74
CA MET A 25 -27.73 -23.59 -25.99
C MET A 25 -26.49 -23.22 -26.81
N TYR A 26 -26.39 -23.68 -28.07
CA TYR A 26 -25.24 -23.34 -28.91
C TYR A 26 -25.16 -21.84 -29.27
N ALA A 27 -26.29 -21.15 -29.40
CA ALA A 27 -26.30 -19.70 -29.65
C ALA A 27 -25.80 -18.87 -28.46
N THR A 28 -25.99 -19.35 -27.21
CA THR A 28 -25.64 -18.62 -25.99
C THR A 28 -24.23 -18.90 -25.48
N LEU A 29 -23.67 -20.07 -25.75
CA LEU A 29 -22.29 -20.42 -25.37
C LEU A 29 -21.22 -19.42 -25.84
N PRO A 30 -21.14 -19.01 -27.13
CA PRO A 30 -20.15 -18.03 -27.56
C PRO A 30 -20.38 -16.67 -26.92
N LEU A 31 -21.64 -16.27 -26.69
CA LEU A 31 -21.97 -15.02 -26.00
C LEU A 31 -21.46 -15.03 -24.56
N ILE A 32 -21.66 -16.11 -23.82
CA ILE A 32 -21.14 -16.29 -22.45
C ILE A 32 -19.61 -16.30 -22.46
N GLY A 33 -18.98 -16.99 -23.42
CA GLY A 33 -17.53 -17.00 -23.57
C GLY A 33 -16.96 -15.61 -23.81
N ILE A 34 -17.53 -14.86 -24.75
CA ILE A 34 -17.12 -13.48 -25.04
C ILE A 34 -17.34 -12.59 -23.81
N TYR A 35 -18.49 -12.72 -23.13
CA TYR A 35 -18.79 -11.93 -21.94
C TYR A 35 -17.80 -12.20 -20.80
N THR A 36 -17.49 -13.47 -20.52
CA THR A 36 -16.54 -13.84 -19.45
C THR A 36 -15.12 -13.36 -19.77
N VAL A 37 -14.67 -13.48 -21.02
CA VAL A 37 -13.37 -12.95 -21.45
C VAL A 37 -13.33 -11.42 -21.35
N ALA A 38 -14.37 -10.73 -21.83
CA ALA A 38 -14.45 -9.27 -21.74
C ALA A 38 -14.42 -8.78 -20.29
N LEU A 39 -15.17 -9.45 -19.40
CA LEU A 39 -15.17 -9.14 -17.97
C LEU A 39 -13.81 -9.40 -17.32
N SER A 40 -13.16 -10.51 -17.67
CA SER A 40 -11.81 -10.85 -17.18
C SER A 40 -10.78 -9.79 -17.59
N VAL A 41 -10.77 -9.37 -18.86
CA VAL A 41 -9.86 -8.33 -19.35
C VAL A 41 -10.12 -6.99 -18.65
N LEU A 42 -11.38 -6.60 -18.52
CA LEU A 42 -11.75 -5.34 -17.86
C LEU A 42 -11.32 -5.34 -16.39
N THR A 43 -11.70 -6.38 -15.65
CA THR A 43 -11.37 -6.51 -14.22
C THR A 43 -9.85 -6.54 -14.01
N ASN A 44 -9.11 -7.27 -14.83
CA ASN A 44 -7.64 -7.28 -14.77
C ASN A 44 -7.04 -5.90 -15.06
N SER A 45 -7.56 -5.17 -16.06
CA SER A 45 -7.06 -3.82 -16.38
C SER A 45 -7.27 -2.83 -15.23
N ILE A 46 -8.42 -2.92 -14.54
CA ILE A 46 -8.72 -2.11 -13.36
C ILE A 46 -7.81 -2.50 -12.20
N ALA A 47 -7.66 -3.80 -11.94
CA ALA A 47 -6.78 -4.32 -10.90
C ALA A 47 -5.33 -3.85 -11.11
N MET A 48 -4.82 -3.88 -12.34
CA MET A 48 -3.48 -3.39 -12.68
C MET A 48 -3.34 -1.89 -12.45
N ARG A 49 -4.32 -1.08 -12.87
CA ARG A 49 -4.32 0.37 -12.61
C ARG A 49 -4.34 0.68 -11.11
N LEU A 50 -5.11 -0.06 -10.33
CA LEU A 50 -5.17 0.10 -8.88
C LEU A 50 -3.83 -0.26 -8.24
N ARG A 51 -3.21 -1.38 -8.63
CA ARG A 51 -1.87 -1.78 -8.17
C ARG A 51 -0.82 -0.72 -8.51
N PHE A 52 -0.86 -0.17 -9.72
CA PHE A 52 0.09 0.88 -10.12
C PHE A 52 -0.08 2.15 -9.28
N LYS A 53 -1.32 2.61 -9.08
CA LYS A 53 -1.60 3.76 -8.21
C LYS A 53 -1.20 3.50 -6.75
N SER A 54 -1.45 2.30 -6.22
CA SER A 54 -1.02 1.92 -4.88
C SER A 54 0.50 1.98 -4.75
N ARG A 55 1.23 1.42 -5.72
CA ARG A 55 2.69 1.49 -5.76
C ARG A 55 3.21 2.91 -5.87
N GLU A 56 2.52 3.78 -6.60
CA GLU A 56 2.91 5.19 -6.70
C GLU A 56 2.62 5.97 -5.42
N LEU A 57 1.48 5.72 -4.76
CA LEU A 57 1.16 6.28 -3.45
C LEU A 57 2.17 5.83 -2.40
N GLU A 58 2.48 4.54 -2.37
CA GLU A 58 3.57 4.01 -1.57
C GLU A 58 4.86 4.74 -1.95
N ARG A 59 5.24 4.77 -3.23
CA ARG A 59 6.47 5.42 -3.71
C ARG A 59 6.60 6.87 -3.25
N ILE A 60 5.53 7.65 -3.27
CA ILE A 60 5.52 9.06 -2.85
C ILE A 60 5.58 9.16 -1.32
N ALA A 61 4.94 8.24 -0.59
CA ALA A 61 5.07 8.10 0.86
C ALA A 61 6.41 7.44 1.21
N MET A 62 7.53 8.13 1.03
CA MET A 62 8.85 7.69 1.53
C MET A 62 9.09 8.06 3.00
N MET A 63 8.27 8.95 3.53
CA MET A 63 8.32 9.43 4.90
C MET A 63 7.10 8.93 5.66
N ASP A 64 7.28 8.59 6.93
CA ASP A 64 6.18 8.39 7.86
C ASP A 64 5.54 9.75 8.16
N PRO A 65 4.24 9.96 7.84
CA PRO A 65 3.61 11.27 7.97
C PRO A 65 3.36 11.69 9.42
N LEU A 66 3.34 10.74 10.37
CA LEU A 66 3.16 11.04 11.78
C LEU A 66 4.49 11.51 12.39
N LEU A 67 5.60 10.86 12.01
CA LEU A 67 6.89 11.03 12.65
C LEU A 67 7.90 11.87 11.86
N ASP A 68 7.60 12.17 10.60
CA ASP A 68 8.50 12.81 9.63
C ASP A 68 9.88 12.12 9.55
N ILE A 69 9.88 10.79 9.63
CA ILE A 69 11.08 9.95 9.47
C ILE A 69 11.00 9.09 8.23
N ALA A 70 12.15 8.58 7.78
CA ALA A 70 12.19 7.63 6.69
C ALA A 70 11.34 6.40 7.03
N ASN A 71 10.37 6.07 6.19
CA ASN A 71 9.67 4.81 6.35
C ASN A 71 10.59 3.63 6.00
N ARG A 72 10.11 2.41 6.26
CA ARG A 72 10.88 1.19 6.01
C ARG A 72 11.51 1.13 4.61
N ARG A 73 10.78 1.54 3.57
CA ARG A 73 11.29 1.46 2.19
C ARG A 73 12.35 2.52 1.90
N LEU A 74 12.22 3.73 2.44
CA LEU A 74 13.29 4.72 2.34
C LEU A 74 14.52 4.29 3.16
N LEU A 75 14.33 3.68 4.33
CA LEU A 75 15.41 3.11 5.14
C LEU A 75 16.16 2.01 4.38
N GLU A 76 15.46 1.03 3.80
CA GLU A 76 16.06 -0.04 2.99
C GLU A 76 16.88 0.54 1.83
N LYS A 77 16.33 1.52 1.09
CA LYS A 77 17.07 2.21 0.02
C LYS A 77 18.32 2.94 0.52
N ARG A 78 18.26 3.56 1.69
CA ARG A 78 19.42 4.25 2.29
C ARG A 78 20.49 3.25 2.73
N ILE A 79 20.07 2.13 3.33
CA ILE A 79 20.98 1.04 3.72
C ILE A 79 21.69 0.49 2.47
N ASP A 80 20.96 0.18 1.40
CA ASP A 80 21.57 -0.31 0.15
C ASP A 80 22.59 0.69 -0.42
N HIS A 81 22.24 1.97 -0.42
CA HIS A 81 23.11 3.04 -0.89
C HIS A 81 24.39 3.16 -0.04
N GLU A 82 24.27 3.14 1.28
CA GLU A 82 25.42 3.21 2.18
C GLU A 82 26.28 1.94 2.09
N LEU A 83 25.69 0.75 2.00
CA LEU A 83 26.44 -0.50 1.76
C LEU A 83 27.26 -0.45 0.45
N HIS A 84 26.70 0.13 -0.61
CA HIS A 84 27.44 0.34 -1.86
C HIS A 84 28.62 1.30 -1.69
N LYS A 85 28.47 2.37 -0.92
CA LYS A 85 29.58 3.28 -0.60
C LYS A 85 30.66 2.60 0.23
N LEU A 86 30.30 1.87 1.29
CA LEU A 86 31.25 1.21 2.18
C LEU A 86 32.17 0.26 1.40
N ARG A 87 31.62 -0.44 0.39
CA ARG A 87 32.40 -1.28 -0.53
C ARG A 87 33.43 -0.52 -1.38
N GLN A 88 33.22 0.77 -1.61
CA GLN A 88 34.09 1.62 -2.42
C GLN A 88 35.08 2.44 -1.58
N THR A 89 34.68 2.87 -0.38
CA THR A 89 35.46 3.82 0.44
C THR A 89 36.18 3.22 1.63
N CYS A 90 36.03 1.90 1.90
CA CYS A 90 36.61 1.22 3.07
C CYS A 90 36.34 1.97 4.39
N SER A 91 35.15 2.56 4.51
CA SER A 91 34.70 3.22 5.74
C SER A 91 33.87 2.27 6.59
N ASP A 92 33.76 2.56 7.88
CA ASP A 92 32.91 1.81 8.81
C ASP A 92 31.55 2.50 8.97
N SER A 93 30.50 1.69 9.19
CA SER A 93 29.13 2.17 9.48
C SER A 93 28.47 1.27 10.52
N ALA A 94 27.55 1.84 11.28
CA ALA A 94 26.78 1.15 12.30
C ALA A 94 25.28 1.32 12.03
N LEU A 95 24.52 0.23 12.21
CA LEU A 95 23.05 0.23 12.16
C LEU A 95 22.52 -0.18 13.54
N MET A 96 21.60 0.62 14.08
CA MET A 96 20.97 0.37 15.37
C MET A 96 19.46 0.21 15.20
N PHE A 97 18.91 -0.84 15.80
CA PHE A 97 17.47 -1.05 15.95
C PHE A 97 17.06 -0.61 17.35
N ILE A 98 16.01 0.20 17.43
CA ILE A 98 15.49 0.78 18.67
C ILE A 98 14.00 0.42 18.73
N ASP A 99 13.58 -0.13 19.86
CA ASP A 99 12.18 -0.41 20.16
C ASP A 99 11.76 0.33 21.44
N ILE A 100 10.47 0.66 21.56
CA ILE A 100 9.93 1.33 22.75
C ILE A 100 9.29 0.27 23.64
N ASP A 101 9.91 0.02 24.78
CA ASP A 101 9.42 -0.94 25.76
C ASP A 101 7.99 -0.63 26.20
N ASN A 102 7.16 -1.67 26.29
CA ASN A 102 5.77 -1.60 26.77
C ASN A 102 4.88 -0.58 26.03
N PHE A 103 5.19 -0.24 24.78
CA PHE A 103 4.40 0.72 23.99
C PHE A 103 2.91 0.33 23.88
N LYS A 104 2.61 -0.98 23.82
CA LYS A 104 1.25 -1.48 23.79
C LYS A 104 0.47 -1.13 25.06
N GLU A 105 1.07 -1.21 26.24
CA GLU A 105 0.42 -0.86 27.50
C GLU A 105 0.05 0.62 27.55
N VAL A 106 0.89 1.48 26.97
CA VAL A 106 0.60 2.92 26.84
C VAL A 106 -0.63 3.13 25.94
N ASN A 107 -0.71 2.44 24.80
CA ASN A 107 -1.87 2.51 23.92
C ASN A 107 -3.14 1.99 24.60
N ASP A 108 -3.05 0.86 25.30
CA ASP A 108 -4.20 0.23 25.95
C ASP A 108 -4.72 1.09 27.12
N ARG A 109 -3.83 1.81 27.83
CA ARG A 109 -4.18 2.63 29.00
C ARG A 109 -4.60 4.07 28.66
N TYR A 110 -3.97 4.69 27.65
CA TYR A 110 -4.14 6.10 27.35
C TYR A 110 -4.71 6.38 25.94
N GLY A 111 -4.89 5.33 25.14
CA GLY A 111 -5.41 5.40 23.79
C GLY A 111 -4.35 5.75 22.74
N HIS A 112 -4.62 5.36 21.50
CA HIS A 112 -3.69 5.49 20.37
C HIS A 112 -3.17 6.92 20.14
N LYS A 113 -3.99 7.95 20.37
CA LYS A 113 -3.54 9.36 20.20
C LYS A 113 -2.38 9.72 21.13
N VAL A 114 -2.35 9.17 22.34
CA VAL A 114 -1.26 9.41 23.30
C VAL A 114 -0.03 8.60 22.91
N GLY A 115 -0.22 7.36 22.43
CA GLY A 115 0.86 6.57 21.83
C GLY A 115 1.50 7.26 20.64
N ASP A 116 0.71 7.85 19.75
CA ASP A 116 1.21 8.63 18.60
C ASP A 116 2.07 9.81 19.05
N MET A 117 1.64 10.54 20.08
CA MET A 117 2.41 11.66 20.65
C MET A 117 3.73 11.20 21.29
N LEU A 118 3.72 10.03 21.95
CA LEU A 118 4.93 9.40 22.48
C LEU A 118 5.90 9.06 21.35
N LEU A 119 5.42 8.45 20.27
CA LEU A 119 6.24 8.14 19.09
C LEU A 119 6.87 9.40 18.49
N VAL A 120 6.08 10.47 18.32
CA VAL A 120 6.58 11.76 17.82
C VAL A 120 7.69 12.30 18.71
N THR A 121 7.52 12.26 20.03
CA THR A 121 8.48 12.79 21.00
C THR A 121 9.80 11.99 20.98
N VAL A 122 9.71 10.66 20.92
CA VAL A 122 10.89 9.79 20.83
C VAL A 122 11.62 10.00 19.50
N SER A 123 10.89 10.06 18.39
CA SER A 123 11.43 10.34 17.07
C SER A 123 12.22 11.67 17.02
N GLN A 124 11.64 12.74 17.56
CA GLN A 124 12.30 14.05 17.64
C GLN A 124 13.57 13.99 18.50
N SER A 125 13.52 13.29 19.63
CA SER A 125 14.66 13.13 20.53
C SER A 125 15.82 12.39 19.84
N LEU A 126 15.51 11.31 19.12
CA LEU A 126 16.49 10.58 18.30
C LEU A 126 17.04 11.43 17.16
N HIS A 127 16.20 12.22 16.49
CA HIS A 127 16.65 13.11 15.42
C HIS A 127 17.65 14.16 15.95
N ILE A 128 17.39 14.74 17.13
CA ILE A 128 18.30 15.69 17.76
C ILE A 128 19.62 15.01 18.13
N ALA A 129 19.58 13.83 18.74
CA ALA A 129 20.77 13.09 19.16
C ALA A 129 21.63 12.58 17.99
N THR A 130 21.03 12.35 16.83
CA THR A 130 21.72 11.82 15.63
C THR A 130 22.09 12.90 14.62
N ARG A 131 21.73 14.17 14.87
CA ARG A 131 22.23 15.28 14.05
C ARG A 131 23.75 15.30 14.16
N PRO A 132 24.48 15.27 13.04
CA PRO A 132 25.92 15.41 13.09
C PRO A 132 26.23 16.79 13.68
N GLU A 133 26.80 16.82 14.88
CA GLU A 133 27.54 17.97 15.35
C GLU A 133 28.55 18.29 14.23
N ARG A 134 28.33 19.42 13.57
CA ARG A 134 29.21 19.89 12.52
C ARG A 134 30.52 20.26 13.22
N TYR A 135 31.42 19.29 13.38
CA TYR A 135 32.75 19.52 13.94
C TYR A 135 33.42 20.60 13.07
N PRO A 136 33.72 21.79 13.61
CA PRO A 136 34.43 22.81 12.86
C PRO A 136 35.89 22.37 12.78
N GLY A 137 36.21 21.51 11.81
CA GLY A 137 37.59 21.23 11.43
C GLY A 137 38.24 22.50 10.88
N PRO A 138 39.52 22.80 11.21
CA PRO A 138 40.14 24.05 10.81
C PRO A 138 40.22 24.10 9.29
N ALA A 139 39.78 25.22 8.71
CA ALA A 139 39.99 25.55 7.31
C ALA A 139 41.50 25.65 7.05
N GLY A 140 42.10 24.51 6.74
CA GLY A 140 43.49 24.35 6.38
C GLY A 140 43.71 24.85 4.96
N ARG A 141 44.40 25.99 4.86
CA ARG A 141 45.00 26.55 3.65
C ARG A 141 45.59 25.48 2.74
N ARG A 142 45.33 25.58 1.44
CA ARG A 142 46.34 25.58 0.37
C ARG A 142 45.75 26.20 -0.88
#